data_AF-A0A1F8ZL45-F1
#
_entry.id   AF-A0A1F8ZL45-F1
#
_cell.length_a   1.000
_cell.length_b   1.000
_cell.length_c   1.000
_cell.angle_alpha   90.00
_cell.angle_beta   90.00
_cell.angle_gamma   90.00
#
_symmetry.space_group_name_H-M   'P 1'
#
loop_
_entity.id
_entity.type
_entity.pdbx_description
1 polymer ?
#
loop_
_entity_poly.entity_id
_entity_poly.type
_entity_poly.pdbx_seq_one_letter_code
_entity_poly.pdbx_strand_id
1 'polypeptide(L)'
;MNNYEVVFIVRPDADENIIKGTIQKVSETVGNLKGQIIKTEEWGKRRLAYAIKKHSEGNYIMVNMSSTPETCKEVERVLRLSEDVIRYQAVRKVEEKTTRKTKKKTTSAHKETNDERKPE
;
A
#
# COMPACT_ATOMS: atom_id res chain seq x y z
N MET A 1 16.78 -7.28 9.16
CA MET A 1 15.71 -6.33 8.76
C MET A 1 14.52 -7.15 8.30
N ASN A 2 13.30 -6.76 8.65
CA ASN A 2 12.09 -7.48 8.27
C ASN A 2 11.28 -6.64 7.28
N ASN A 3 10.58 -7.31 6.38
CA ASN A 3 9.61 -6.68 5.51
C ASN A 3 8.28 -6.55 6.28
N TYR A 4 7.70 -5.35 6.26
CA TYR A 4 6.41 -5.04 6.85
C TYR A 4 5.48 -4.47 5.78
N GLU A 5 4.20 -4.74 5.97
CA GLU A 5 3.09 -4.08 5.30
C GLU A 5 2.32 -3.29 6.34
N VAL A 6 2.25 -1.99 6.17
CA VAL A 6 1.49 -1.11 7.04
C VAL A 6 0.33 -0.56 6.25
N VAL A 7 -0.88 -0.91 6.66
CA VAL A 7 -2.12 -0.37 6.10
C VAL A 7 -2.73 0.56 7.12
N PHE A 8 -3.08 1.77 6.71
CA PHE A 8 -3.80 2.70 7.56
C PHE A 8 -4.94 3.37 6.79
N ILE A 9 -5.95 3.76 7.56
CA ILE A 9 -7.18 4.36 7.08
C ILE A 9 -7.22 5.78 7.63
N VAL A 10 -7.24 6.75 6.72
CA VAL A 10 -7.46 8.16 7.04
C VAL A 10 -8.95 8.46 6.94
N ARG A 11 -9.42 9.40 7.77
CA ARG A 11 -10.80 9.89 7.75
C ARG A 11 -11.25 10.31 6.32
N PRO A 12 -12.53 10.10 5.96
CA PRO A 12 -13.02 10.29 4.59
C PRO A 12 -13.16 11.75 4.16
N ASP A 13 -13.16 12.68 5.11
CA ASP A 13 -13.20 14.14 4.99
C ASP A 13 -11.81 14.77 4.87
N ALA A 14 -10.73 13.99 4.99
CA ALA A 14 -9.37 14.50 4.84
C ALA A 14 -9.09 14.90 3.39
N ASP A 15 -8.57 16.11 3.21
CA ASP A 15 -8.04 16.58 1.93
C ASP A 15 -6.76 15.83 1.54
N GLU A 16 -6.42 15.88 0.26
CA GLU A 16 -5.22 15.25 -0.29
C GLU A 16 -3.92 15.69 0.42
N ASN A 17 -3.87 16.95 0.88
CA ASN A 17 -2.75 17.47 1.65
C ASN A 17 -2.57 16.76 3.00
N ILE A 18 -3.67 16.41 3.68
CA ILE A 18 -3.63 15.70 4.96
C ILE A 18 -3.17 14.25 4.73
N ILE A 19 -3.67 13.62 3.66
CA ILE A 19 -3.27 12.26 3.27
C ILE A 19 -1.76 12.22 2.98
N LYS A 20 -1.28 13.10 2.10
CA LYS A 20 0.15 13.21 1.76
C LYS A 20 1.01 13.57 2.96
N GLY A 21 0.55 14.49 3.81
CA GLY A 21 1.25 14.84 5.04
C GLY A 21 1.37 13.67 6.01
N THR A 22 0.35 12.81 6.08
CA THR A 22 0.38 11.59 6.90
C THR A 22 1.38 10.57 6.33
N ILE A 23 1.37 10.37 5.01
CA ILE A 23 2.33 9.51 4.31
C ILE A 23 3.76 10.02 4.53
N GLN A 24 3.97 11.33 4.44
CA GLN A 24 5.27 11.95 4.64
C GLN A 24 5.77 11.75 6.07
N LYS A 25 4.93 11.97 7.09
CA LYS A 25 5.28 11.72 8.50
C LYS A 25 5.72 10.26 8.73
N VAL A 26 5.00 9.30 8.15
CA VAL A 26 5.39 7.89 8.21
C VAL A 26 6.74 7.68 7.52
N SER A 27 6.94 8.29 6.34
CA SER A 27 8.17 8.18 5.56
C SER A 27 9.39 8.74 6.29
N GLU A 28 9.25 9.90 6.92
CA GLU A 28 10.28 10.52 7.74
C GLU A 28 10.61 9.66 8.97
N THR A 29 9.60 9.13 9.65
CA THR A 29 9.79 8.23 10.81
C THR A 29 10.58 6.99 10.41
N VAL A 30 10.25 6.39 9.27
CA VAL A 30 10.96 5.22 8.73
C VAL A 30 12.40 5.58 8.37
N GLY A 31 12.62 6.69 7.65
CA GLY A 31 13.95 7.14 7.24
C GLY A 31 14.86 7.48 8.42
N ASN A 32 14.35 8.16 9.44
CA ASN A 32 15.10 8.55 10.64
C ASN A 32 15.57 7.34 11.46
N LEU A 33 14.81 6.24 11.44
CA LEU A 33 15.11 5.02 12.19
C LEU A 33 15.71 3.91 11.32
N LYS A 34 16.50 4.28 10.30
CA LYS A 34 17.23 3.35 9.42
C LYS A 34 16.33 2.31 8.73
N GLY A 35 15.07 2.63 8.48
CA GLY A 35 14.16 1.86 7.65
C GLY A 35 14.16 2.35 6.20
N GLN A 36 13.64 1.53 5.30
CA GLN A 36 13.49 1.85 3.89
C GLN A 36 12.05 1.62 3.45
N ILE A 37 11.45 2.60 2.77
CA ILE A 37 10.18 2.40 2.07
C ILE A 37 10.46 1.71 0.74
N ILE A 38 9.74 0.61 0.51
CA ILE A 38 9.81 -0.18 -0.72
C ILE A 38 8.77 0.33 -1.71
N LYS A 39 7.54 0.57 -1.24
CA LYS A 39 6.43 0.99 -2.08
C LYS A 39 5.35 1.67 -1.24
N THR A 40 4.73 2.70 -1.79
CA THR A 40 3.51 3.31 -1.24
C THR A 40 2.40 3.19 -2.27
N GLU A 41 1.22 2.77 -1.82
CA GLU A 41 0.02 2.65 -2.64
C GLU A 41 -1.14 3.38 -1.98
N GLU A 42 -1.74 4.31 -2.71
CA GLU A 42 -2.95 5.00 -2.30
C GLU A 42 -4.14 4.30 -2.96
N TRP A 43 -4.92 3.59 -2.15
CA TRP A 43 -6.09 2.85 -2.62
C TRP A 43 -7.34 3.71 -2.75
N GLY A 44 -7.30 4.93 -2.20
CA GLY A 44 -8.38 5.90 -2.22
C GLY A 44 -9.51 5.57 -1.25
N LYS A 45 -10.64 6.26 -1.45
CA LYS A 45 -11.83 6.15 -0.59
C LYS A 45 -12.56 4.82 -0.81
N ARG A 46 -12.82 4.09 0.27
CA ARG A 46 -13.57 2.82 0.27
C ARG A 46 -14.59 2.79 1.40
N ARG A 47 -15.70 2.08 1.18
CA ARG A 47 -16.75 1.86 2.18
C ARG A 47 -16.32 0.79 3.20
N LEU A 48 -16.50 1.09 4.48
CA LEU A 48 -16.21 0.19 5.59
C LEU A 48 -17.41 -0.74 5.83
N ALA A 49 -17.15 -1.96 6.32
CA ALA A 49 -18.21 -2.91 6.68
C ALA A 49 -19.06 -2.43 7.87
N TYR A 50 -18.47 -1.65 8.77
CA TYR A 50 -19.12 -1.02 9.92
C TYR A 50 -18.47 0.32 10.21
N ALA A 51 -19.16 1.18 10.96
CA ALA A 51 -18.66 2.50 11.28
C ALA A 51 -17.46 2.45 12.25
N ILE A 52 -16.36 3.11 11.90
CA ILE A 52 -15.17 3.27 12.75
C ILE A 52 -15.05 4.75 13.09
N LYS A 53 -14.98 5.09 14.38
CA LYS A 53 -15.00 6.50 14.85
C LYS A 53 -16.13 7.33 14.20
N LYS A 54 -17.32 6.72 14.01
CA LYS A 54 -18.51 7.31 13.35
C LYS A 54 -18.39 7.54 11.82
N HIS A 55 -17.32 7.07 11.17
CA HIS A 55 -17.19 7.11 9.72
C HIS A 55 -17.56 5.76 9.09
N SER A 56 -18.38 5.78 8.03
CA SER A 56 -18.73 4.61 7.22
C SER A 56 -17.81 4.38 6.02
N GLU A 57 -16.90 5.32 5.77
CA GLU A 57 -15.94 5.33 4.67
C GLU A 57 -14.57 5.75 5.20
N GLY A 58 -13.52 5.43 4.45
CA GLY A 58 -12.17 5.89 4.76
C GLY A 58 -11.24 5.81 3.56
N ASN A 59 -10.20 6.64 3.58
CA ASN A 59 -9.14 6.62 2.57
C ASN A 59 -8.09 5.60 2.98
N TYR A 60 -7.88 4.58 2.15
CA TYR A 60 -6.92 3.51 2.42
C TYR A 60 -5.56 3.83 1.81
N ILE A 61 -4.52 3.65 2.61
CA ILE A 61 -3.14 3.78 2.20
C ILE A 61 -2.36 2.56 2.70
N MET A 62 -1.52 2.02 1.82
CA MET A 62 -0.64 0.90 2.09
C MET A 62 0.81 1.32 1.88
N VAL A 63 1.66 1.02 2.85
CA VAL A 63 3.10 1.29 2.80
C VAL A 63 3.85 -0.02 3.05
N ASN A 64 4.64 -0.42 2.06
CA ASN A 64 5.58 -1.53 2.18
C ASN A 64 6.92 -0.97 2.61
N MET A 65 7.48 -1.50 3.69
CA MET A 65 8.74 -1.03 4.25
C MET A 65 9.62 -2.18 4.74
N SER A 66 10.93 -2.03 4.61
CA SER A 66 11.93 -2.88 5.24
C SER A 66 12.50 -2.13 6.44
N SER A 67 12.36 -2.68 7.64
CA SER A 67 12.81 -1.99 8.86
C SER A 67 13.11 -2.95 10.02
N THR A 68 13.59 -2.40 11.14
CA THR A 68 13.72 -3.13 12.40
C THR A 68 12.37 -3.19 13.12
N PRO A 69 12.16 -4.13 14.06
CA PRO A 69 10.95 -4.15 14.89
C PRO A 69 10.71 -2.86 15.68
N GLU A 70 11.78 -2.15 16.07
CA GLU A 70 11.70 -0.88 16.79
C GLU A 70 11.14 0.24 15.91
N THR A 71 11.62 0.35 14.66
CA THR A 71 11.09 1.31 13.68
C THR A 71 9.60 1.05 13.41
N CYS A 72 9.20 -0.21 13.30
CA CYS A 72 7.80 -0.57 13.07
C CYS A 72 6.90 -0.13 14.25
N LYS A 73 7.34 -0.36 15.50
CA LYS A 73 6.64 0.11 16.71
C LYS A 73 6.53 1.63 16.74
N GLU A 74 7.56 2.35 16.30
CA GLU A 74 7.51 3.80 16.25
C GLU A 74 6.52 4.30 15.19
N VAL A 75 6.46 3.68 14.02
CA VAL A 75 5.45 3.99 13.00
C VAL A 75 4.04 3.77 13.54
N GLU A 76 3.78 2.67 14.24
CA GLU A 76 2.50 2.43 14.91
C GLU A 76 2.19 3.52 15.95
N ARG A 77 3.18 3.97 16.72
CA ARG A 77 3.03 5.05 17.70
C ARG A 77 2.64 6.36 17.01
N VAL A 78 3.30 6.73 15.92
CA VAL A 78 3.01 7.94 15.14
C VAL A 78 1.60 7.87 14.54
N LEU A 79 1.22 6.74 13.95
CA LEU A 79 -0.12 6.53 13.40
C LEU A 79 -1.20 6.58 14.48
N ARG A 80 -0.92 6.06 15.68
CA ARG A 80 -1.84 6.13 16.82
C ARG A 80 -2.06 7.55 17.33
N LEU A 81 -1.04 8.39 17.29
CA LEU A 81 -1.10 9.79 17.73
C LEU A 81 -1.77 10.71 16.70
N SER A 82 -1.85 10.28 15.43
CA SER A 82 -2.56 11.03 14.41
C SER A 82 -4.07 10.94 14.62
N GLU A 83 -4.72 12.09 14.79
CA GLU A 83 -6.18 12.17 14.90
C GLU A 83 -6.88 11.82 13.57
N ASP A 84 -6.21 12.10 12.44
CA ASP A 84 -6.68 11.83 11.08
C ASP A 84 -6.78 10.34 10.78
N VAL A 85 -5.98 9.50 11.46
CA VAL A 85 -5.98 8.06 11.28
C VAL A 85 -7.07 7.41 12.15
N ILE A 86 -8.01 6.75 11.49
CA ILE A 86 -9.13 6.09 12.17
C ILE A 86 -8.82 4.63 12.53
N ARG A 87 -7.94 3.99 11.77
CA ARG A 87 -7.43 2.63 12.03
C ARG A 87 -6.10 2.42 11.32
N TYR A 88 -5.25 1.58 11.89
CA TYR A 88 -4.00 1.14 11.28
C TYR A 88 -3.74 -0.33 11.64
N GLN A 89 -2.93 -0.99 10.82
CA GLN A 89 -2.45 -2.35 11.07
C GLN A 89 -1.07 -2.51 10.43
N ALA A 90 -0.08 -2.92 11.20
CA ALA A 90 1.21 -3.36 10.69
C ALA A 90 1.28 -4.90 10.71
N VAL A 91 1.72 -5.48 9.61
CA VAL A 91 1.87 -6.93 9.47
C VAL A 91 3.30 -7.21 8.99
N ARG A 92 4.00 -8.10 9.69
CA ARG A 92 5.28 -8.61 9.22
C ARG A 92 5.05 -9.57 8.07
N LYS A 93 5.64 -9.31 6.91
CA LYS A 93 5.67 -10.28 5.81
C LYS A 93 6.61 -11.41 6.20
N VAL A 94 6.03 -12.58 6.44
CA VAL A 94 6.80 -13.83 6.45
C VAL A 94 6.96 -14.20 4.99
N GLU A 95 8.20 -14.28 4.50
CA GLU A 95 8.44 -14.82 3.17
C GLU A 95 8.02 -16.29 3.18
N GLU A 96 6.87 -16.60 2.60
CA GLU A 96 6.63 -17.97 2.16
C GLU A 96 7.71 -18.28 1.13
N LYS A 97 8.52 -19.31 1.40
CA LYS A 97 9.42 -19.89 0.41
C LYS A 97 8.57 -20.51 -0.69
N THR A 98 7.98 -19.70 -1.57
CA THR A 98 7.28 -20.20 -2.74
C THR A 98 8.31 -20.70 -3.74
N THR A 99 8.63 -21.99 -3.66
CA THR A 99 9.11 -22.79 -4.79
C THR A 99 8.01 -22.86 -5.83
N ARG A 100 7.74 -21.77 -6.55
CA ARG A 100 6.94 -21.79 -7.78
C ARG A 100 7.63 -20.93 -8.82
N LYS A 101 8.49 -21.59 -9.61
CA LYS A 101 8.97 -21.09 -10.89
C LYS A 101 7.78 -20.92 -11.83
N THR A 102 7.19 -19.73 -11.90
CA THR A 102 6.36 -19.36 -13.05
C THR A 102 7.27 -18.77 -14.11
N LYS A 103 7.48 -19.56 -15.16
CA LYS A 103 8.25 -19.20 -16.35
C LYS A 103 7.76 -17.85 -16.92
N LYS A 104 8.73 -16.99 -17.23
CA LYS A 104 8.57 -15.85 -18.14
C LYS A 104 7.90 -16.31 -19.44
N LYS A 105 6.86 -15.60 -19.88
CA LYS A 105 6.52 -15.42 -21.30
C LYS A 105 6.35 -13.92 -21.56
N THR A 106 7.48 -13.24 -21.76
CA THR A 106 7.62 -12.21 -22.79
C THR A 106 7.68 -12.97 -24.13
N THR A 107 7.01 -12.60 -25.22
CA THR A 107 7.10 -11.33 -25.96
C THR A 107 5.95 -11.19 -26.95
N SER A 108 5.58 -9.93 -27.19
CA SER A 108 4.85 -9.36 -28.33
C SER A 108 5.23 -9.90 -29.71
N ALA A 109 4.23 -10.05 -30.61
CA ALA A 109 4.24 -9.69 -32.05
C ALA A 109 3.46 -10.69 -32.93
N HIS A 110 2.21 -10.37 -33.29
CA HIS A 110 1.81 -10.48 -34.69
C HIS A 110 0.77 -9.41 -35.03
N LYS A 111 1.25 -8.43 -35.79
CA LYS A 111 0.53 -7.36 -36.46
C LYS A 111 0.05 -7.93 -37.81
N GLU A 112 -1.17 -7.57 -38.20
CA GLU A 112 -1.71 -7.48 -39.57
C GLU A 112 -1.07 -8.36 -40.67
N THR A 113 -1.86 -9.31 -41.20
CA THR A 113 -1.89 -9.54 -42.65
C THR A 113 -3.33 -9.67 -43.12
N ASN A 114 -3.75 -8.63 -43.85
CA ASN A 114 -4.80 -8.66 -44.85
C ASN A 114 -4.43 -9.69 -45.92
N ASP A 115 -5.27 -10.70 -46.18
CA ASP A 115 -5.26 -11.45 -47.44
C ASP A 115 -6.64 -12.06 -47.71
N GLU A 116 -7.03 -11.94 -48.96
CA GLU A 116 -8.33 -12.17 -49.59
C GLU A 116 -8.80 -13.62 -49.50
N ARG A 117 -10.10 -13.86 -49.21
CA ARG A 117 -10.90 -14.94 -49.83
C ARG A 117 -12.38 -14.56 -49.96
N LYS A 118 -12.82 -14.44 -51.21
CA LYS A 118 -14.21 -14.50 -51.75
C LYS A 118 -14.97 -15.75 -51.24
N PRO A 119 -16.33 -15.82 -51.27
CA PRO A 119 -17.21 -15.74 -52.46
C PRO A 119 -18.46 -14.87 -52.20
N GLU A 120 -19.30 -14.38 -53.12
CA GLU A 120 -19.69 -14.71 -54.50
C GLU A 120 -19.59 -13.47 -55.40
#